data_AF-A0A8S8Y4K2-F1
#
_entry.id   AF-A0A8S8Y4K2-F1
#
_cell.length_a   1.000
_cell.length_b   1.000
_cell.length_c   1.000
_cell.angle_alpha   90.00
_cell.angle_beta   90.00
_cell.angle_gamma   90.00
#
_symmetry.space_group_name_H-M   'P 1'
#
loop_
_entity.id
_entity.type
_entity.pdbx_description
1 polymer ?
#
loop_
_entity_poly.entity_id
_entity_poly.type
_entity_poly.pdbx_seq_one_letter_code
_entity_poly.pdbx_strand_id
1 'polypeptide(L)' 'MVIRMAQNKGSRTSMTPHRHCTVCWTPIPLDRDPAICREEKCAITQSKREASRKRFTVMLYLFPAIALVLAFLSAV' A
#
# COMPACT_ATOMS: atom_id res chain seq x y z
N MET A 1 10.19 2.36 -5.88
CA MET A 1 9.51 3.56 -6.42
C MET A 1 8.03 3.50 -6.03
N VAL A 2 7.65 4.05 -4.87
CA VAL A 2 6.24 4.23 -4.51
C VAL A 2 5.76 5.50 -5.19
N ILE A 3 4.97 5.38 -6.26
CA ILE A 3 4.32 6.52 -6.88
C ILE A 3 3.27 7.03 -5.87
N ARG A 4 3.65 8.03 -5.05
CA ARG A 4 2.70 8.81 -4.24
C ARG A 4 1.97 9.73 -5.21
N MET A 5 0.80 9.32 -5.67
CA MET A 5 -0.06 10.20 -6.46
C MET A 5 -0.42 11.42 -5.61
N ALA A 6 0.02 12.58 -6.09
CA ALA A 6 -0.17 13.88 -5.48
C ALA A 6 -1.65 14.20 -5.30
N GLN A 7 -1.97 14.81 -4.16
CA GLN A 7 -3.27 15.35 -3.83
C GLN A 7 -3.64 16.44 -4.84
N ASN A 8 -4.73 16.25 -5.59
CA ASN A 8 -5.30 17.25 -6.48
C ASN A 8 -5.82 18.43 -5.64
N LYS A 9 -5.23 19.62 -5.80
CA LYS A 9 -5.70 20.87 -5.17
C LYS A 9 -6.91 21.39 -5.94
N GLY A 10 -8.09 20.86 -5.64
CA GLY A 10 -9.38 21.40 -6.09
C GLY A 10 -9.93 22.38 -5.05
N SER A 11 -10.07 23.64 -5.47
CA SER A 11 -10.80 24.79 -4.91
C SER A 11 -10.72 25.12 -3.40
N ARG A 12 -10.41 26.39 -3.14
CA ARG A 12 -10.44 27.06 -1.83
C ARG A 12 -11.91 27.26 -1.38
N THR A 13 -12.45 26.28 -0.69
CA THR A 13 -13.56 26.43 0.27
C THR A 13 -13.10 25.72 1.54
N SER A 14 -13.44 26.19 2.74
CA SER A 14 -13.03 25.59 4.02
C SER A 14 -13.56 24.15 4.15
N MET A 15 -12.91 23.20 3.50
CA MET A 15 -13.28 21.80 3.47
C MET A 15 -12.62 21.12 4.64
N THR A 16 -13.42 20.56 5.54
CA THR A 16 -12.95 19.66 6.58
C THR A 16 -12.07 18.58 5.94
N PRO A 17 -10.88 18.31 6.49
CA PRO A 17 -10.00 17.31 5.92
C PRO A 17 -10.75 15.97 5.85
N HIS A 18 -10.64 15.27 4.72
CA HIS A 18 -11.23 13.94 4.48
C HIS A 18 -10.23 13.01 3.78
N ARG A 19 -10.37 11.71 3.99
CA ARG A 19 -9.59 10.65 3.30
C ARG A 19 -10.49 9.96 2.27
N HIS A 20 -9.90 9.41 1.21
CA HIS A 20 -10.63 8.62 0.22
C HIS A 20 -10.35 7.13 0.42
N CYS A 21 -11.33 6.27 0.17
CA CYS A 21 -11.11 4.82 0.16
C CYS A 21 -10.09 4.44 -0.92
N THR A 22 -9.10 3.61 -0.57
CA THR A 22 -8.08 3.12 -1.51
C THR A 22 -8.60 2.14 -2.58
N VAL A 23 -9.85 1.69 -2.45
CA VAL A 23 -10.49 0.73 -3.37
C VAL A 23 -11.56 1.40 -4.23
N CYS A 24 -12.52 2.10 -3.61
CA CYS A 24 -13.68 2.69 -4.30
C CYS A 24 -13.69 4.22 -4.32
N TRP A 25 -12.67 4.88 -3.75
CA TRP A 25 -12.54 6.34 -3.74
C TRP A 25 -13.70 7.11 -3.09
N THR A 26 -14.51 6.46 -2.26
CA THR A 26 -15.55 7.14 -1.46
C THR A 26 -14.92 8.03 -0.39
N PRO A 27 -15.52 9.19 -0.06
CA PRO A 27 -15.04 10.07 1.01
C PRO A 27 -15.27 9.42 2.39
N ILE A 28 -14.26 9.50 3.25
CA ILE A 28 -14.17 8.89 4.59
C ILE A 28 -13.62 9.94 5.57
N PRO A 29 -14.06 9.96 6.84
CA PRO A 29 -13.45 10.78 7.88
C PRO A 29 -11.95 10.47 8.07
N LEU A 30 -11.17 11.48 8.49
CA LEU A 30 -9.71 11.35 8.64
C LEU A 30 -9.28 10.31 9.66
N ASP A 31 -10.07 10.13 10.71
CA ASP A 31 -9.76 9.29 11.87
C ASP A 31 -9.98 7.79 11.59
N ARG A 32 -10.43 7.43 10.39
CA ARG A 32 -10.64 6.02 10.08
C ARG A 32 -9.33 5.32 9.70
N ASP A 33 -8.97 4.35 10.52
CA ASP A 33 -7.93 3.36 10.24
C ASP A 33 -8.54 1.95 10.35
N PRO A 34 -8.52 1.10 9.31
CA PRO A 34 -7.92 1.25 7.97
C PRO A 34 -8.62 2.24 7.05
N ALA A 35 -7.87 2.80 6.08
CA ALA A 35 -8.34 3.75 5.05
C ALA A 35 -9.25 3.12 3.96
N ILE A 36 -10.23 2.33 4.39
CA ILE A 36 -11.23 1.66 3.56
C ILE A 36 -12.64 2.07 3.98
N CYS A 37 -13.58 2.03 3.04
CA CYS A 37 -14.98 2.27 3.34
C CYS A 37 -15.57 1.12 4.18
N ARG A 38 -16.79 1.27 4.70
CA ARG A 38 -17.49 0.25 5.54
C ARG A 38 -17.99 -0.95 4.73
N GLU A 39 -17.76 -0.94 3.41
CA GLU A 39 -18.20 -1.97 2.47
C GLU A 39 -17.28 -3.20 2.55
N GLU A 40 -17.89 -4.38 2.67
CA GLU A 40 -17.18 -5.64 2.81
C GLU A 40 -16.28 -5.95 1.60
N LYS A 41 -16.75 -5.61 0.39
CA LYS A 41 -15.97 -5.76 -0.86
C LYS A 41 -14.61 -5.04 -0.79
N CYS A 42 -14.57 -3.87 -0.15
CA CYS A 42 -13.34 -3.09 -0.02
C CYS A 42 -12.40 -3.69 1.04
N ALA A 43 -12.93 -4.23 2.13
CA ALA A 43 -12.16 -4.96 3.13
C ALA A 43 -11.50 -6.23 2.56
N ILE A 44 -12.25 -7.02 1.79
CA ILE A 44 -11.73 -8.22 1.12
C ILE A 44 -10.64 -7.87 0.10
N THR A 45 -10.84 -6.79 -0.68
CA THR A 45 -9.84 -6.37 -1.68
C THR A 45 -8.56 -5.90 -1.01
N GLN A 46 -8.67 -5.16 0.09
CA GLN A 46 -7.52 -4.66 0.82
C GLN A 46 -6.75 -5.80 1.51
N SER A 47 -7.42 -6.76 2.14
CA SER A 47 -6.75 -7.89 2.79
C SER A 47 -5.94 -8.74 1.78
N LYS A 48 -6.50 -8.98 0.58
CA LYS A 48 -5.78 -9.65 -0.52
C LYS A 48 -4.55 -8.86 -0.97
N ARG A 49 -4.69 -7.53 -1.11
CA ARG A 49 -3.57 -6.65 -1.51
C ARG A 49 -2.48 -6.58 -0.45
N GLU A 50 -2.83 -6.59 0.83
CA GLU A 50 -1.86 -6.62 1.94
C GLU A 50 -1.13 -7.95 2.02
N ALA A 51 -1.83 -9.07 1.86
CA ALA A 51 -1.20 -10.39 1.79
C ALA A 51 -0.24 -10.49 0.59
N SER A 52 -0.64 -9.99 -0.58
CA SER A 52 0.22 -9.95 -1.77
C SER A 52 1.45 -9.07 -1.55
N ARG A 53 1.29 -7.87 -0.95
CA ARG A 53 2.42 -6.98 -0.62
C ARG A 53 3.41 -7.66 0.31
N LYS A 54 2.97 -8.32 1.39
CA LYS A 54 3.87 -9.03 2.31
C LYS A 54 4.68 -10.10 1.58
N ARG A 55 4.02 -10.90 0.73
CA ARG A 55 4.70 -11.95 -0.05
C ARG A 55 5.70 -11.37 -1.06
N PHE A 56 5.31 -10.31 -1.76
CA PHE A 56 6.18 -9.64 -2.73
C PHE A 56 7.38 -8.98 -2.06
N THR A 57 7.19 -8.35 -0.90
CA THR A 57 8.27 -7.77 -0.09
C THR A 57 9.24 -8.87 0.34
N VAL A 58 8.76 -9.99 0.88
CA VAL A 58 9.63 -11.10 1.27
C VAL A 58 10.41 -11.65 0.08
N MET A 59 9.75 -11.90 -1.06
CA MET A 59 10.41 -12.39 -2.27
C MET A 59 11.51 -11.44 -2.77
N LEU A 60 11.26 -10.12 -2.73
CA LEU A 60 12.21 -9.09 -3.18
C LEU A 60 13.48 -9.05 -2.33
N TYR A 61 13.42 -9.43 -1.05
CA TYR A 61 14.59 -9.50 -0.19
C TYR A 61 15.25 -10.89 -0.16
N LEU A 62 14.45 -11.95 -0.24
CA LEU A 62 14.94 -13.33 -0.15
C LEU A 62 15.84 -13.70 -1.34
N PHE A 63 15.42 -13.34 -2.55
CA PHE A 63 16.18 -13.64 -3.77
C PHE A 63 17.58 -13.01 -3.79
N PRO A 64 17.75 -11.68 -3.60
CA PRO A 64 19.09 -11.09 -3.58
C PRO A 64 19.92 -11.57 -2.40
N ALA A 65 19.32 -11.85 -1.24
CA ALA A 65 20.07 -12.38 -0.10
C ALA A 65 20.72 -13.74 -0.41
N ILE A 66 19.97 -14.67 -1.01
CA ILE A 66 20.50 -15.99 -1.41
C ILE A 66 21.58 -15.84 -2.49
N ALA A 67 21.35 -14.98 -3.49
CA ALA A 67 22.32 -14.75 -4.55
C ALA A 67 23.67 -14.23 -4.00
N LEU A 68 23.64 -13.31 -3.04
CA LEU A 68 24.85 -12.82 -2.38
C LEU A 68 25.56 -13.92 -1.60
N VAL A 69 24.84 -14.70 -0.79
CA VAL A 69 25.43 -15.81 -0.03
C VAL A 69 26.12 -16.82 -0.95
N LEU A 70 25.47 -17.21 -2.04
CA LEU A 70 26.07 -18.13 -3.02
C LEU A 70 27.29 -17.52 -3.71
N ALA A 71 27.24 -16.23 -4.09
CA ALA A 71 28.37 -15.54 -4.69
C ALA A 71 29.59 -15.53 -3.75
N PHE A 72 29.39 -15.25 -2.45
CA PHE A 72 30.46 -15.30 -1.46
C PHE A 72 31.03 -16.71 -1.28
N LEU A 73 30.16 -17.73 -1.19
CA LEU A 73 30.61 -19.13 -1.07
C LEU A 73 31.38 -19.61 -2.31
N SER A 74 31.05 -19.10 -3.50
CA SER A 74 31.79 -19.43 -4.73
C SER A 74 33.08 -18.64 -4.92
N ALA A 75 33.29 -17.56 -4.14
CA ALA A 75 34.45 -16.69 -4.24
C ALA A 75 35.56 -17.00 -3.22
N VAL A 76 35.28 -17.87 -2.23
CA VAL A 76 36.23 -18.42 -1.24
C VAL A 76 36.68 -19.79 -1.71
#